data_AF-A0A1H2ZVP4-F1
#
_entry.id   AF-A0A1H2ZVP4-F1
#
_cell.length_a   1.000
_cell.length_b   1.000
_cell.length_c   1.000
_cell.angle_alpha   90.00
_cell.angle_beta   90.00
_cell.angle_gamma   90.00
#
_symmetry.space_group_name_H-M   'P 1'
#
loop_
_entity.id
_entity.type
_entity.pdbx_description
1 polymer ?
#
loop_
_entity_poly.entity_id
_entity_poly.type
_entity_poly.pdbx_seq_one_letter_code
_entity_poly.pdbx_strand_id
1 'polypeptide(L)'
;MSVEHKSNPVAEPVTRWENDQCQGLALCVEPLFRGTVAHAEVLRARQKAYLDSLPTDPQEAIRAALKLMSDNGKKHPAGVQEALHLSYALGAMVSEGYLEGSEQSRDAALYVAYQLSDALCRATRQLDRIADILSNQTDSARH
;
A
#
# COMPACT_ATOMS: atom_id res chain seq x y z
N MET A 1 -34.95 4.42 44.65
CA MET A 1 -33.96 3.33 44.51
C MET A 1 -32.70 3.96 43.94
N SER A 2 -31.69 4.19 44.77
CA SER A 2 -30.45 4.85 44.37
C SER A 2 -29.57 3.85 43.63
N VAL A 3 -29.13 4.21 42.41
CA VAL A 3 -28.20 3.39 41.62
C VAL A 3 -26.80 3.64 42.19
N GLU A 4 -26.22 2.63 42.84
CA GLU A 4 -24.82 2.66 43.26
C GLU A 4 -23.92 2.74 42.04
N HIS A 5 -23.26 3.88 41.84
CA HIS A 5 -22.09 3.95 40.96
C HIS A 5 -20.95 3.19 41.62
N LYS A 6 -20.79 1.91 41.27
CA LYS A 6 -19.55 1.17 41.54
C LYS A 6 -18.41 1.93 40.86
N SER A 7 -17.53 2.53 41.65
CA SER A 7 -16.28 3.10 41.17
C SER A 7 -15.52 2.03 40.39
N ASN A 8 -15.16 2.31 39.14
CA ASN A 8 -14.29 1.40 38.38
C ASN A 8 -13.00 1.20 39.19
N PRO A 9 -12.55 -0.05 39.42
CA PRO A 9 -11.30 -0.31 40.12
C PRO A 9 -10.17 0.41 39.38
N VAL A 10 -9.26 1.03 40.13
CA VAL A 10 -8.09 1.72 39.58
C VAL A 10 -7.29 0.70 38.77
N ALA A 11 -7.07 0.99 37.49
CA ALA A 11 -6.34 0.10 36.61
C ALA A 11 -4.87 0.03 37.05
N GLU A 12 -4.40 -1.16 37.40
CA GLU A 12 -3.00 -1.43 37.71
C GLU A 12 -2.23 -1.81 36.42
N PRO A 13 -0.92 -1.48 36.33
CA PRO A 13 -0.13 -1.85 35.16
C PRO A 13 -0.01 -3.38 35.04
N VAL A 14 -0.34 -3.91 33.86
CA VAL A 14 -0.20 -5.35 33.56
C VAL A 14 1.25 -5.68 33.20
N THR A 15 1.81 -6.74 33.75
CA THR A 15 3.16 -7.20 33.39
C THR A 15 3.20 -7.79 31.97
N ARG A 16 4.37 -7.84 31.33
CA ARG A 16 4.51 -8.46 29.99
C ARG A 16 4.04 -9.92 29.97
N TRP A 17 4.37 -10.70 31.00
CA TRP A 17 3.97 -12.11 31.08
C TRP A 17 2.45 -12.27 31.15
N GLU A 18 1.75 -11.47 31.96
CA GLU A 18 0.28 -11.48 32.04
C GLU A 18 -0.36 -11.05 30.72
N ASN A 19 0.21 -10.04 30.06
CA ASN A 19 -0.28 -9.61 28.75
C ASN A 19 -0.06 -10.69 27.67
N ASP A 20 1.07 -11.41 27.70
CA ASP A 20 1.36 -12.51 26.78
C ASP A 20 0.41 -13.70 27.01
N GLN A 21 0.07 -14.02 28.27
CA GLN A 21 -0.96 -15.03 28.60
C GLN A 21 -2.34 -14.65 28.05
N CYS A 22 -2.62 -13.36 27.94
CA CYS A 22 -3.83 -12.81 27.31
C CYS A 22 -3.64 -12.44 25.83
N GLN A 23 -2.60 -12.93 25.15
CA GLN A 23 -2.33 -12.67 23.72
C GLN A 23 -2.29 -11.18 23.34
N GLY A 24 -1.82 -10.32 24.25
CA GLY A 24 -1.75 -8.88 24.03
C GLY A 24 -3.03 -8.11 24.38
N LEU A 25 -4.10 -8.81 24.78
CA LEU A 25 -5.41 -8.20 25.03
C LEU A 25 -5.51 -7.52 26.40
N ALA A 26 -4.58 -7.77 27.32
CA ALA A 26 -4.63 -7.16 28.65
C ALA A 26 -4.38 -5.64 28.61
N LEU A 27 -3.76 -5.13 27.54
CA LEU A 27 -3.57 -3.70 27.27
C LEU A 27 -4.67 -3.09 26.37
N CYS A 28 -5.59 -3.91 25.84
CA CYS A 28 -6.71 -3.42 25.06
C CYS A 28 -7.80 -2.87 25.99
N VAL A 29 -7.69 -1.59 26.35
CA VAL A 29 -8.81 -0.86 26.94
C VAL A 29 -9.92 -0.69 25.89
N GLU A 30 -11.18 -0.86 26.33
CA GLU A 30 -12.39 -0.83 25.49
C GLU A 30 -12.43 0.33 24.45
N PRO A 31 -12.00 1.57 24.77
CA PRO A 31 -11.96 2.65 23.77
C PRO A 31 -10.97 2.39 22.62
N LEU A 32 -9.81 1.78 22.89
CA LEU A 32 -8.84 1.43 21.84
C LEU A 32 -9.40 0.33 20.94
N PHE A 33 -10.02 -0.70 21.53
CA PHE A 33 -10.66 -1.78 20.76
C PHE A 33 -11.80 -1.24 19.88
N ARG A 34 -12.68 -0.39 20.42
CA ARG A 34 -13.73 0.25 19.61
C ARG A 34 -13.15 1.12 18.50
N GLY A 35 -12.06 1.84 18.78
CA GLY A 35 -11.35 2.65 17.79
C GLY A 35 -10.78 1.81 16.64
N THR A 36 -10.17 0.66 16.94
CA THR A 36 -9.64 -0.25 15.92
C THR A 36 -10.75 -0.91 15.11
N VAL A 37 -11.86 -1.32 15.74
CA VAL A 37 -13.04 -1.85 15.04
C VAL A 37 -13.63 -0.82 14.09
N ALA A 38 -13.86 0.42 14.55
CA ALA A 38 -14.38 1.50 13.70
C ALA A 38 -13.43 1.81 12.54
N HIS A 39 -12.11 1.79 12.77
CA HIS A 39 -11.14 1.98 11.70
C HIS A 39 -11.19 0.84 10.66
N ALA A 40 -11.31 -0.41 11.13
CA ALA A 40 -11.47 -1.57 10.24
C ALA A 40 -12.76 -1.50 9.42
N GLU A 41 -13.86 -1.03 9.99
CA GLU A 41 -15.11 -0.81 9.25
C GLU A 41 -14.95 0.24 8.15
N VAL A 42 -14.26 1.35 8.43
CA VAL A 42 -13.95 2.36 7.41
C VAL A 42 -13.10 1.76 6.28
N LEU A 43 -12.10 0.94 6.60
CA LEU A 43 -11.28 0.27 5.59
C LEU A 43 -12.10 -0.71 4.74
N ARG A 44 -12.99 -1.51 5.35
CA ARG A 44 -13.91 -2.41 4.65
C ARG A 44 -14.88 -1.66 3.75
N ALA A 45 -15.43 -0.54 4.22
CA ALA A 45 -16.32 0.30 3.41
C ALA A 45 -15.59 0.87 2.20
N ARG A 46 -14.34 1.33 2.37
CA ARG A 46 -13.47 1.77 1.26
C ARG A 46 -13.17 0.65 0.28
N GLN A 47 -12.86 -0.55 0.78
CA GLN A 47 -12.61 -1.73 -0.05
C GLN A 47 -13.85 -2.13 -0.85
N LYS A 48 -15.03 -2.12 -0.22
CA LYS A 48 -16.30 -2.41 -0.91
C LYS A 48 -16.57 -1.37 -2.00
N ALA A 49 -16.48 -0.08 -1.68
CA ALA A 49 -16.66 0.99 -2.67
C ALA A 49 -15.65 0.90 -3.83
N TYR A 50 -14.43 0.44 -3.56
CA TYR A 50 -13.42 0.19 -4.58
C TYR A 50 -13.81 -0.96 -5.51
N LEU A 51 -14.24 -2.10 -4.97
CA LEU A 51 -14.71 -3.25 -5.77
C LEU A 51 -15.95 -2.90 -6.59
N ASP A 52 -16.91 -2.19 -5.98
CA ASP A 52 -18.11 -1.70 -6.65
C ASP A 52 -17.79 -0.69 -7.78
N SER A 53 -16.62 -0.04 -7.72
CA SER A 53 -16.14 0.88 -8.78
C SER A 53 -15.50 0.18 -9.97
N LEU A 54 -15.23 -1.12 -9.87
CA LEU A 54 -14.56 -1.86 -10.94
C LEU A 54 -15.54 -2.10 -12.10
N PRO A 55 -15.08 -1.97 -13.36
CA PRO A 55 -15.92 -2.27 -14.52
C PRO A 55 -16.41 -3.72 -14.45
N THR A 56 -17.69 -3.91 -14.75
CA THR A 56 -18.34 -5.25 -14.82
C THR A 56 -18.51 -5.71 -16.27
N ASP A 57 -18.52 -4.80 -17.25
CA ASP A 57 -18.51 -5.16 -18.66
C ASP A 57 -17.07 -5.48 -19.17
N PRO A 58 -16.85 -6.59 -19.90
CA PRO A 58 -15.53 -6.95 -20.40
C PRO A 58 -14.89 -5.91 -21.32
N GLN A 59 -15.68 -5.23 -22.17
CA GLN A 59 -15.15 -4.23 -23.09
C GLN A 59 -14.73 -2.96 -22.36
N GLU A 60 -15.50 -2.55 -21.34
CA GLU A 60 -15.13 -1.46 -20.45
C GLU A 60 -13.89 -1.78 -19.60
N ALA A 61 -13.77 -3.01 -19.11
CA ALA A 61 -12.59 -3.46 -18.36
C ALA A 61 -11.32 -3.42 -19.21
N ILE A 62 -11.37 -3.94 -20.45
CA ILE A 62 -10.25 -3.89 -21.40
C ILE A 62 -9.87 -2.44 -21.71
N ARG A 63 -10.87 -1.57 -21.97
CA ARG A 63 -10.63 -0.15 -22.25
C ARG A 63 -9.99 0.57 -21.06
N ALA A 64 -10.45 0.29 -19.85
CA ALA A 64 -9.90 0.86 -18.62
C ALA A 64 -8.46 0.38 -18.38
N ALA A 65 -8.20 -0.91 -18.55
CA ALA A 65 -6.86 -1.49 -18.46
C ALA A 65 -5.90 -0.88 -19.51
N LEU A 66 -6.34 -0.74 -20.76
CA LEU A 66 -5.56 -0.13 -21.83
C LEU A 66 -5.25 1.35 -21.55
N LYS A 67 -6.20 2.09 -20.96
CA LYS A 67 -5.99 3.47 -20.54
C LYS A 67 -4.93 3.60 -19.45
N LEU A 68 -4.88 2.65 -18.50
CA LEU A 68 -3.86 2.64 -17.45
C LEU A 68 -2.49 2.17 -17.98
N MET A 69 -2.50 1.24 -18.94
CA MET A 69 -1.30 0.81 -19.66
C MET A 69 -0.67 1.92 -20.49
N SER A 70 -1.48 2.87 -20.99
CA SER A 70 -1.04 3.97 -21.84
C SER A 70 -1.25 5.32 -21.16
N ASP A 71 -0.28 5.73 -20.33
CA ASP A 71 -0.34 7.04 -19.69
C ASP A 71 -0.10 8.17 -20.72
N ASN A 72 -1.13 8.95 -21.01
CA ASN A 72 -1.06 10.16 -21.85
C ASN A 72 -0.35 9.95 -23.21
N GLY A 73 -0.64 8.83 -23.89
CA GLY A 73 -0.05 8.52 -25.20
C GLY A 73 1.31 7.82 -25.15
N LYS A 74 1.83 7.50 -23.96
CA LYS A 74 3.00 6.64 -23.80
C LYS A 74 2.61 5.16 -23.90
N LYS A 75 3.55 4.32 -24.33
CA LYS A 75 3.34 2.87 -24.53
C LYS A 75 3.39 2.04 -23.24
N HIS A 76 3.74 2.65 -22.11
CA HIS A 76 3.96 1.96 -20.84
C HIS A 76 3.30 2.69 -19.67
N PRO A 77 2.94 1.97 -18.61
CA PRO A 77 2.44 2.57 -17.38
C PRO A 77 3.39 3.61 -16.80
N ALA A 78 2.82 4.55 -16.03
CA ALA A 78 3.59 5.56 -15.31
C ALA A 78 4.69 4.92 -14.44
N GLY A 79 5.89 5.50 -14.45
CA GLY A 79 7.04 5.03 -13.69
C GLY A 79 7.89 3.97 -14.39
N VAL A 80 7.36 3.18 -15.35
CA VAL A 80 8.13 2.12 -16.02
C VAL A 80 9.30 2.68 -16.84
N GLN A 81 9.03 3.67 -17.69
CA GLN A 81 10.07 4.28 -18.53
C GLN A 81 11.09 5.06 -17.70
N GLU A 82 10.61 5.74 -16.66
CA GLU A 82 11.47 6.49 -15.72
C GLU A 82 12.39 5.54 -14.95
N ALA A 83 11.84 4.44 -14.41
CA ALA A 83 12.60 3.40 -13.74
C ALA A 83 13.65 2.79 -14.68
N LEU A 84 13.29 2.51 -15.94
CA LEU A 84 14.24 2.01 -16.92
C LEU A 84 15.41 2.98 -17.12
N HIS A 85 15.13 4.27 -17.36
CA HIS A 85 16.19 5.26 -17.56
C HIS A 85 17.06 5.46 -16.31
N LEU A 86 16.45 5.51 -15.12
CA LEU A 86 17.18 5.64 -13.85
C LEU A 86 18.03 4.40 -13.55
N SER A 87 17.58 3.20 -13.95
CA SER A 87 18.37 1.97 -13.81
C SER A 87 19.62 2.00 -14.69
N TYR A 88 19.54 2.53 -15.92
CA TYR A 88 20.71 2.75 -16.76
C TYR A 88 21.66 3.79 -16.16
N ALA A 89 21.12 4.90 -15.66
CA ALA A 89 21.93 5.94 -15.02
C ALA A 89 22.68 5.40 -13.79
N LEU A 90 22.00 4.62 -12.94
CA LEU A 90 22.60 3.97 -11.77
C LEU A 90 23.67 2.96 -12.19
N GLY A 91 23.40 2.16 -13.24
CA GLY A 91 24.37 1.20 -13.78
C GLY A 91 25.64 1.87 -14.31
N ALA A 92 25.52 3.02 -14.98
CA ALA A 92 26.66 3.82 -15.41
C ALA A 92 27.46 4.37 -14.22
N MET A 93 26.77 4.92 -13.20
CA MET A 93 27.41 5.39 -11.97
C MET A 93 28.22 4.29 -11.25
N VAL A 94 27.67 3.07 -11.19
CA VAL A 94 28.37 1.91 -10.62
C VAL A 94 29.59 1.54 -11.47
N SER A 95 29.42 1.44 -12.79
CA SER A 95 30.46 0.94 -13.70
C SER A 95 31.64 1.91 -13.87
N GLU A 96 31.37 3.20 -13.81
CA GLU A 96 32.40 4.26 -13.95
C GLU A 96 33.06 4.61 -12.60
N GLY A 97 32.78 3.88 -11.53
CA GLY A 97 33.43 4.07 -10.22
C GLY A 97 32.98 5.31 -9.45
N TYR A 98 31.86 5.95 -9.83
CA TYR A 98 31.35 7.14 -9.12
C TYR A 98 31.00 6.84 -7.65
N LEU A 99 30.75 5.58 -7.31
CA LEU A 99 30.49 5.15 -5.94
C LEU A 99 31.73 5.19 -5.04
N GLU A 100 32.92 5.17 -5.62
CA GLU A 100 34.21 5.33 -4.92
C GLU A 100 34.69 6.79 -4.93
N GLY A 101 33.95 7.68 -5.60
CA GLY A 101 34.22 9.11 -5.72
C GLY A 101 33.88 9.92 -4.46
N SER A 102 33.74 11.24 -4.63
CA SER A 102 33.39 12.15 -3.54
C SER A 102 32.02 11.83 -2.91
N GLU A 103 31.79 12.33 -1.68
CA GLU A 103 30.48 12.20 -1.00
C GLU A 103 29.31 12.64 -1.91
N GLN A 104 29.52 13.65 -2.76
CA GLN A 104 28.53 14.13 -3.72
C GLN A 104 28.13 13.09 -4.77
N SER A 105 29.08 12.29 -5.27
CA SER A 105 28.81 11.22 -6.25
C SER A 105 28.01 10.09 -5.61
N ARG A 106 28.31 9.79 -4.34
CA ARG A 106 27.56 8.80 -3.55
C ARG A 106 26.13 9.27 -3.26
N ASP A 107 25.95 10.53 -2.88
CA ASP A 107 24.63 11.13 -2.64
C ASP A 107 23.78 11.19 -3.92
N ALA A 108 24.40 11.51 -5.06
CA ALA A 108 23.73 11.47 -6.35
C ALA A 108 23.25 10.06 -6.71
N ALA A 109 24.07 9.04 -6.47
CA ALA A 109 23.68 7.65 -6.71
C ALA A 109 22.53 7.21 -5.77
N LEU A 110 22.57 7.60 -4.50
CA LEU A 110 21.49 7.34 -3.54
C LEU A 110 20.18 8.02 -3.96
N TYR A 111 20.25 9.27 -4.42
CA TYR A 111 19.08 9.97 -4.94
C TYR A 111 18.49 9.27 -6.17
N VAL A 112 19.32 8.87 -7.14
CA VAL A 112 18.87 8.12 -8.32
C VAL A 112 18.22 6.80 -7.93
N ALA A 113 18.80 6.07 -6.98
CA ALA A 113 18.24 4.83 -6.47
C ALA A 113 16.88 5.03 -5.78
N TYR A 114 16.72 6.11 -5.01
CA TYR A 114 15.45 6.47 -4.39
C TYR A 114 14.37 6.77 -5.44
N GLN A 115 14.71 7.59 -6.43
CA GLN A 115 13.78 7.93 -7.53
C GLN A 115 13.40 6.69 -8.34
N LEU A 116 14.34 5.77 -8.56
CA LEU A 116 14.08 4.48 -9.19
C LEU A 116 13.08 3.64 -8.38
N SER A 117 13.29 3.53 -7.07
CA SER A 117 12.38 2.81 -6.18
C SER A 117 10.96 3.39 -6.22
N ASP A 118 10.83 4.71 -6.16
CA ASP A 118 9.53 5.37 -6.20
C ASP A 118 8.83 5.19 -7.56
N ALA A 119 9.58 5.28 -8.66
CA ALA A 119 9.07 4.99 -10.00
C ALA A 119 8.59 3.53 -10.15
N LEU A 120 9.33 2.57 -9.60
CA LEU A 120 8.91 1.16 -9.56
C LEU A 120 7.66 0.96 -8.71
N CYS A 121 7.58 1.58 -7.52
CA CYS A 121 6.37 1.52 -6.69
C CYS A 121 5.13 2.06 -7.43
N ARG A 122 5.27 3.15 -8.19
CA ARG A 122 4.19 3.67 -9.04
C ARG A 122 3.80 2.66 -10.12
N ALA A 123 4.78 2.07 -10.80
CA ALA A 123 4.53 1.08 -11.84
C ALA A 123 3.80 -0.15 -11.28
N THR A 124 4.23 -0.69 -10.14
CA THR A 124 3.58 -1.83 -9.49
C THR A 124 2.13 -1.52 -9.13
N ARG A 125 1.85 -0.36 -8.51
CA ARG A 125 0.46 0.03 -8.19
C ARG A 125 -0.44 0.12 -9.42
N GLN A 126 0.09 0.59 -10.56
CA GLN A 126 -0.64 0.63 -11.81
C GLN A 126 -0.93 -0.78 -12.35
N LEU A 127 0.07 -1.67 -12.30
CA LEU A 127 -0.09 -3.07 -12.70
C LEU A 127 -1.08 -3.81 -11.80
N ASP A 128 -1.04 -3.61 -10.48
CA ASP A 128 -2.00 -4.18 -9.54
C ASP A 128 -3.43 -3.70 -9.86
N ARG A 129 -3.60 -2.40 -10.15
CA ARG A 129 -4.90 -1.86 -10.54
C ARG A 129 -5.41 -2.46 -11.87
N ILE A 130 -4.52 -2.69 -12.83
CA ILE A 130 -4.85 -3.37 -14.08
C ILE A 130 -5.26 -4.82 -13.81
N ALA A 131 -4.51 -5.53 -12.96
CA ALA A 131 -4.83 -6.90 -12.58
C ALA A 131 -6.21 -6.97 -11.92
N ASP A 132 -6.53 -6.09 -10.97
CA ASP A 132 -7.84 -6.03 -10.32
C ASP A 132 -8.99 -5.84 -11.33
N ILE A 133 -8.82 -4.92 -12.29
CA ILE A 133 -9.83 -4.65 -13.33
C ILE A 133 -10.08 -5.91 -14.19
N LEU A 134 -9.01 -6.61 -14.56
CA LEU A 134 -9.11 -7.80 -15.42
C LEU A 134 -9.59 -9.03 -14.64
N SER A 135 -9.20 -9.19 -13.38
CA SER A 135 -9.61 -10.31 -12.53
C SER A 135 -11.10 -10.24 -12.16
N ASN A 136 -11.65 -9.05 -11.91
CA ASN A 136 -13.07 -8.85 -11.60
C ASN A 136 -14.00 -9.44 -12.69
N GLN A 137 -13.56 -9.40 -13.95
CA GLN A 137 -14.26 -10.00 -15.09
C GLN A 137 -14.24 -11.53 -15.06
N THR A 138 -13.10 -12.09 -14.67
CA THR A 138 -12.88 -13.54 -14.67
C THR A 138 -13.75 -14.22 -13.61
N ASP A 139 -13.97 -13.53 -12.49
CA ASP A 139 -14.85 -13.99 -11.41
C ASP A 139 -16.34 -13.74 -11.72
N SER A 140 -16.67 -12.62 -12.37
CA SER A 140 -18.05 -12.35 -12.82
C SER A 140 -18.54 -13.34 -13.89
N ALA A 141 -17.64 -13.88 -14.73
CA ALA A 141 -17.98 -14.88 -15.75
C ALA A 141 -18.15 -16.31 -15.21
N ARG A 142 -17.86 -16.55 -13.92
CA ARG A 142 -18.01 -17.86 -13.25
C ARG A 142 -19.32 -18.01 -12.47
N HIS A 143 -20.14 -16.96 -12.41
CA HIS A 143 -21.47 -16.94 -11.81
C HIS A 143 -22.53 -16.73 -12.89
#